data_AF-M3GXU4-F1
#
_entry.id   AF-M3GXU4-F1
#
_cell.length_a   1.000
_cell.length_b   1.000
_cell.length_c   1.000
_cell.angle_alpha   90.00
_cell.angle_beta   90.00
_cell.angle_gamma   90.00
#
_symmetry.space_group_name_H-M   'P 1'
#
loop_
_entity.id
_entity.type
_entity.pdbx_description
1 polymer ?
#
loop_
_entity_poly.entity_id
_entity_poly.type
_entity_poly.pdbx_seq_one_letter_code
_entity_poly.pdbx_strand_id
1 'polypeptide(L)'
;MIASILFNCINLGFFKYFYFFSRVLADLTGYPFFQEIQGIIHIVLPLAISFYSFQMIAAAVDARRNPNIETISLKGYFLFVLFFPVLIAGPIMRTGDFFPNLDNLEPDRNKIYNGCYLVISGLLKKVLIADPAAGIISPIFSNPEVYDSTSLILAGIGYSIQVFCDFSGLTDMARGVGALLGFYLPENFKAPFFSLSGRELWQRWHITLSFWLRDYIYFSLGGSRIAQWRTHLNLILTMTIGGFWHGADYTFIAWGFYWGVLLAGERYLETSLGWKLVPEKNIVLKVLKACIVFLLFSFGAVLFRANNASTMVQHVTGIFKNSSNKIETELASSSLFWLGDAGNLVDGGSFFLLNQMENVEKFLYLFLALVLFNWIQYVPDFWKRFRKYDPWLLTCVGVISIFLLALFSEDSGAFIYYKF
;
A
#
# COMPACT_ATOMS: atom_id res chain seq x y z
N MET A 1 -19.23 -19.78 13.77
CA MET A 1 -18.29 -19.48 12.66
C MET A 1 -18.99 -19.34 11.30
N ILE A 2 -19.50 -20.40 10.66
CA ILE A 2 -19.99 -20.34 9.26
C ILE A 2 -21.06 -19.27 9.06
N ALA A 3 -22.08 -19.23 9.93
CA ALA A 3 -23.11 -18.19 9.87
C ALA A 3 -22.53 -16.77 9.96
N SER A 4 -21.57 -16.53 10.86
CA SER A 4 -20.90 -15.24 11.01
C SER A 4 -20.14 -14.82 9.75
N ILE A 5 -19.41 -15.76 9.11
CA ILE A 5 -18.73 -15.50 7.84
C ILE A 5 -19.76 -15.19 6.75
N LEU A 6 -20.85 -15.97 6.66
CA LEU A 6 -21.89 -15.79 5.66
C LEU A 6 -22.56 -14.41 5.78
N PHE A 7 -22.96 -14.01 7.00
CA PHE A 7 -23.54 -12.69 7.25
C PHE A 7 -22.54 -11.57 6.91
N ASN A 8 -21.25 -11.76 7.22
CA ASN A 8 -20.22 -10.79 6.86
C ASN A 8 -20.05 -10.64 5.34
N CYS A 9 -20.05 -11.77 4.61
CA CYS A 9 -19.98 -11.78 3.15
C CYS A 9 -21.22 -11.15 2.52
N ILE A 10 -22.43 -11.38 3.07
CA ILE A 10 -23.66 -10.72 2.62
C ILE A 10 -23.57 -9.21 2.84
N ASN A 11 -23.09 -8.77 4.01
CA ASN A 11 -22.89 -7.36 4.32
C ASN A 11 -21.95 -6.68 3.32
N LEU A 12 -20.79 -7.30 3.04
CA LEU A 12 -19.86 -6.81 2.03
C LEU A 12 -20.47 -6.85 0.61
N GLY A 13 -21.16 -7.93 0.27
CA GLY A 13 -21.82 -8.10 -1.03
C GLY A 13 -22.84 -6.99 -1.30
N PHE A 14 -23.66 -6.66 -0.31
CA PHE A 14 -24.68 -5.63 -0.42
C PHE A 14 -24.07 -4.22 -0.42
N PHE A 15 -23.26 -3.87 0.58
CA PHE A 15 -22.80 -2.48 0.73
C PHE A 15 -21.64 -2.10 -0.18
N LYS A 16 -20.73 -3.05 -0.47
CA LYS A 16 -19.49 -2.76 -1.20
C LYS A 16 -19.53 -3.23 -2.66
N TYR A 17 -20.06 -4.42 -2.93
CA TYR A 17 -19.92 -5.05 -4.24
C TYR A 17 -21.18 -5.06 -5.10
N PHE A 18 -22.31 -4.59 -4.60
CA PHE A 18 -23.59 -4.64 -5.30
C PHE A 18 -23.50 -4.01 -6.69
N TYR A 19 -23.01 -2.76 -6.77
CA TYR A 19 -22.86 -2.06 -8.04
C TYR A 19 -21.85 -2.69 -8.99
N PHE A 20 -20.79 -3.31 -8.46
CA PHE A 20 -19.82 -4.01 -9.29
C PHE A 20 -20.45 -5.24 -9.94
N PHE A 21 -21.20 -6.05 -9.18
CA PHE A 21 -21.89 -7.20 -9.75
C PHE A 21 -22.98 -6.80 -10.75
N SER A 22 -23.69 -5.69 -10.50
CA SER A 22 -24.62 -5.11 -11.49
C SER A 22 -23.88 -4.73 -12.78
N ARG A 23 -22.72 -4.07 -12.68
CA ARG A 23 -21.89 -3.71 -13.85
C ARG A 23 -21.42 -4.94 -14.60
N VAL A 24 -20.93 -5.98 -13.91
CA VAL A 24 -20.54 -7.25 -14.54
C VAL A 24 -21.70 -7.88 -15.31
N LEU A 25 -22.92 -7.87 -14.75
CA LEU A 25 -24.11 -8.37 -15.44
C LEU A 25 -24.47 -7.50 -16.65
N ALA A 26 -24.35 -6.18 -16.54
CA ALA A 26 -24.56 -5.27 -17.66
C ALA A 26 -23.56 -5.55 -18.81
N ASP A 27 -22.28 -5.70 -18.48
CA ASP A 27 -21.22 -5.98 -19.46
C ASP A 27 -21.43 -7.35 -20.15
N LEU A 28 -21.90 -8.37 -19.41
CA LEU A 28 -22.10 -9.72 -19.93
C LEU A 28 -23.40 -9.88 -20.73
N THR A 29 -24.49 -9.24 -20.30
CA THR A 29 -25.83 -9.44 -20.88
C THR A 29 -26.23 -8.36 -21.86
N GLY A 30 -25.61 -7.18 -21.79
CA GLY A 30 -26.05 -5.98 -22.52
C GLY A 30 -27.43 -5.47 -22.12
N TYR A 31 -28.04 -6.00 -21.05
CA TYR A 31 -29.41 -5.69 -20.69
C TYR A 31 -29.50 -4.32 -19.99
N PRO A 32 -30.31 -3.35 -20.48
CA PRO A 32 -30.32 -1.97 -19.99
C PRO A 32 -30.59 -1.82 -18.49
N PHE A 33 -31.43 -2.69 -17.92
CA PHE A 33 -31.76 -2.67 -16.50
C PHE A 33 -30.51 -2.66 -15.60
N PHE A 34 -29.50 -3.48 -15.90
CA PHE A 34 -28.31 -3.56 -15.06
C PHE A 34 -27.43 -2.31 -15.13
N GLN A 35 -27.52 -1.52 -16.20
CA GLN A 35 -26.85 -0.23 -16.33
C GLN A 35 -27.55 0.85 -15.50
N GLU A 36 -28.88 0.78 -15.39
CA GLU A 36 -29.69 1.78 -14.69
C GLU A 36 -29.72 1.59 -13.15
N ILE A 37 -29.32 0.42 -12.63
CA ILE A 37 -29.37 0.11 -11.19
C ILE A 37 -28.72 1.18 -10.32
N GLN A 38 -27.57 1.75 -10.75
CA GLN A 38 -26.88 2.80 -10.00
C GLN A 38 -27.71 4.09 -9.84
N GLY A 39 -28.62 4.38 -10.76
CA GLY A 39 -29.53 5.52 -10.70
C GLY A 39 -30.83 5.24 -9.94
N ILE A 40 -31.18 3.96 -9.72
CA ILE A 40 -32.42 3.54 -9.07
C ILE A 40 -32.21 3.27 -7.58
N ILE A 41 -31.09 2.63 -7.24
CA ILE A 41 -30.78 2.19 -5.89
C ILE A 41 -29.56 2.96 -5.41
N HIS A 42 -29.70 3.71 -4.31
CA HIS A 42 -28.62 4.44 -3.65
C HIS A 42 -28.25 3.76 -2.33
N ILE A 43 -27.14 3.03 -2.33
CA ILE A 43 -26.57 2.36 -1.16
C ILE A 43 -25.43 3.22 -0.64
N VAL A 44 -25.53 3.66 0.60
CA VAL A 44 -24.45 4.38 1.29
C VAL A 44 -23.45 3.36 1.82
N LEU A 45 -22.20 3.47 1.41
CA LEU A 45 -21.12 2.61 1.90
C LEU A 45 -20.81 2.94 3.37
N PRO A 46 -20.97 2.00 4.32
CA PRO A 46 -20.64 2.25 5.71
C PRO A 46 -19.13 2.44 5.87
N LEU A 47 -18.76 3.48 6.61
CA LEU A 47 -17.36 3.73 6.94
C LEU A 47 -16.75 2.50 7.63
N ALA A 48 -15.49 2.20 7.32
CA ALA A 48 -14.73 1.10 7.91
C ALA A 48 -15.25 -0.33 7.64
N ILE A 49 -16.27 -0.52 6.78
CA ILE A 49 -16.83 -1.85 6.47
C ILE A 49 -15.80 -2.91 6.12
N SER A 50 -14.79 -2.50 5.37
CA SER A 50 -13.73 -3.40 4.94
C SER A 50 -12.87 -3.90 6.12
N PHE A 51 -12.54 -3.02 7.08
CA PHE A 51 -11.66 -3.34 8.21
C PHE A 51 -12.39 -4.12 9.30
N TYR A 52 -13.57 -3.66 9.72
CA TYR A 52 -14.32 -4.38 10.74
C TYR A 52 -14.73 -5.77 10.24
N SER A 53 -14.95 -5.95 8.94
CA SER A 53 -15.28 -7.26 8.37
C SER A 53 -14.17 -8.28 8.58
N PHE A 54 -12.91 -7.87 8.39
CA PHE A 54 -11.76 -8.74 8.66
C PHE A 54 -11.61 -9.09 10.14
N GLN A 55 -11.84 -8.14 11.04
CA GLN A 55 -11.81 -8.37 12.48
C GLN A 55 -12.90 -9.36 12.92
N MET A 56 -14.13 -9.19 12.41
CA MET A 56 -15.24 -10.09 12.71
C MET A 56 -14.99 -11.52 12.20
N ILE A 57 -14.49 -11.67 10.97
CA ILE A 57 -14.13 -12.98 10.43
C ILE A 57 -12.98 -13.59 11.23
N ALA A 58 -11.95 -12.83 11.55
CA ALA A 58 -10.82 -13.28 12.36
C ALA A 58 -11.29 -13.81 13.72
N ALA A 59 -12.09 -13.03 14.45
CA ALA A 59 -12.64 -13.44 15.74
C ALA A 59 -13.47 -14.73 15.63
N ALA A 60 -14.32 -14.86 14.62
CA ALA A 60 -15.16 -16.04 14.42
C ALA A 60 -14.37 -17.30 14.05
N VAL A 61 -13.30 -17.16 13.27
CA VAL A 61 -12.42 -18.27 12.86
C VAL A 61 -11.48 -18.67 14.00
N ASP A 62 -10.88 -17.70 14.68
CA ASP A 62 -9.93 -17.97 15.77
C ASP A 62 -10.60 -18.61 16.97
N ALA A 63 -11.83 -18.20 17.31
CA ALA A 63 -12.64 -18.85 18.34
C ALA A 63 -12.94 -20.33 18.00
N ARG A 64 -13.06 -20.68 16.71
CA ARG A 64 -13.23 -22.08 16.28
C ARG A 64 -11.90 -22.85 16.31
N ARG A 65 -10.81 -22.22 15.89
CA ARG A 65 -9.48 -22.86 15.81
C ARG A 65 -8.86 -23.10 17.18
N ASN A 66 -9.15 -22.23 18.15
CA ASN A 66 -8.58 -22.27 19.49
C ASN A 66 -9.71 -22.32 20.54
N PRO A 67 -10.27 -23.51 20.82
CA PRO A 67 -11.40 -23.64 21.76
C PRO A 67 -11.05 -23.28 23.21
N ASN A 68 -9.76 -23.15 23.54
CA ASN A 68 -9.28 -22.79 24.88
C ASN A 68 -9.16 -21.27 25.11
N ILE A 69 -9.47 -20.43 24.11
CA ILE A 69 -9.47 -18.96 24.29
C ILE A 69 -10.65 -18.57 25.18
N GLU A 70 -10.41 -17.65 26.12
CA GLU A 70 -11.46 -17.09 26.97
C GLU A 70 -12.64 -16.54 26.16
N THR A 71 -13.84 -16.74 26.68
CA THR A 71 -15.05 -16.23 26.03
C THR A 71 -15.05 -14.71 26.03
N ILE A 72 -15.01 -14.12 24.84
CA ILE A 72 -15.06 -12.66 24.68
C ILE A 72 -16.45 -12.16 25.07
N SER A 73 -16.53 -11.26 26.04
CA SER A 73 -17.78 -10.59 26.41
C SER A 73 -18.32 -9.72 25.28
N LEU A 74 -19.64 -9.49 25.22
CA LEU A 74 -20.24 -8.64 24.19
C LEU A 74 -19.63 -7.22 24.18
N LYS A 75 -19.37 -6.66 25.37
CA LYS A 75 -18.68 -5.38 25.53
C LYS A 75 -17.26 -5.42 24.95
N GLY A 76 -16.49 -6.45 25.27
CA GLY A 76 -15.14 -6.64 24.76
C GLY A 76 -15.11 -6.79 23.24
N TYR A 77 -16.10 -7.47 22.66
CA TYR A 77 -16.25 -7.61 21.22
C TYR A 77 -16.50 -6.26 20.53
N PHE A 78 -17.44 -5.44 21.04
CA PHE A 78 -17.67 -4.11 20.48
C PHE A 78 -16.47 -3.19 20.64
N LEU A 79 -15.73 -3.26 21.77
CA LEU A 79 -14.49 -2.51 21.95
C LEU A 79 -13.42 -2.89 20.91
N PHE A 80 -13.30 -4.18 20.61
CA PHE A 80 -12.38 -4.67 19.58
C PHE A 80 -12.76 -4.17 18.18
N VAL A 81 -14.04 -4.32 17.80
CA VAL A 81 -14.53 -3.97 16.47
C VAL A 81 -14.56 -2.44 16.24
N LEU A 82 -14.87 -1.67 17.28
CA LEU A 82 -15.00 -0.20 17.22
C LEU A 82 -13.74 0.52 17.71
N PHE A 83 -12.59 -0.17 17.76
CA PHE A 83 -11.35 0.43 18.23
C PHE A 83 -10.90 1.55 17.28
N PHE A 84 -11.21 2.78 17.65
CA PHE A 84 -11.11 3.95 16.78
C PHE A 84 -9.71 4.19 16.17
N PRO A 85 -8.56 3.90 16.82
CA PRO A 85 -7.25 4.21 16.25
C PRO A 85 -7.01 3.50 14.92
N VAL A 86 -7.60 2.31 14.70
CA VAL A 86 -7.40 1.49 13.50
C VAL A 86 -8.67 1.31 12.67
N LEU A 87 -9.78 1.91 13.09
CA LEU A 87 -11.10 1.63 12.53
C LEU A 87 -11.16 1.96 11.03
N ILE A 88 -10.66 3.14 10.65
CA ILE A 88 -10.69 3.60 9.25
C ILE A 88 -9.44 3.14 8.50
N ALA A 89 -8.28 3.32 9.11
CA ALA A 89 -6.98 2.99 8.55
C ALA A 89 -6.05 2.56 9.68
N GLY A 90 -5.23 1.55 9.44
CA GLY A 90 -4.28 1.04 10.41
C GLY A 90 -4.01 -0.46 10.24
N PRO A 91 -3.32 -1.08 11.20
CA PRO A 91 -3.09 -2.51 11.20
C PRO A 91 -4.42 -3.27 11.37
N ILE A 92 -4.63 -4.31 10.57
CA ILE A 92 -5.79 -5.21 10.72
C ILE A 92 -5.56 -6.06 11.97
N MET A 93 -6.21 -5.69 13.06
CA MET A 93 -6.06 -6.35 14.34
C MET A 93 -6.72 -7.71 14.39
N ARG A 94 -6.12 -8.63 15.16
CA ARG A 94 -6.72 -9.89 15.60
C ARG A 94 -7.00 -9.85 17.10
N THR A 95 -7.73 -10.85 17.59
CA THR A 95 -8.05 -10.96 19.02
C THR A 95 -6.77 -10.98 19.88
N GLY A 96 -5.74 -11.71 19.44
CA GLY A 96 -4.43 -11.76 20.10
C GLY A 96 -3.64 -10.45 20.10
N ASP A 97 -3.94 -9.52 19.18
CA ASP A 97 -3.30 -8.19 19.15
C ASP A 97 -4.02 -7.18 20.05
N PHE A 98 -5.28 -7.44 20.41
CA PHE A 98 -6.14 -6.47 21.12
C PHE A 98 -6.28 -6.81 22.61
N PHE A 99 -6.86 -7.98 22.91
CA PHE A 99 -7.30 -8.33 24.27
C PHE A 99 -6.18 -8.32 25.32
N PRO A 100 -4.95 -8.80 25.03
CA PRO A 100 -3.87 -8.75 26.02
C PRO A 100 -3.47 -7.34 26.47
N ASN A 101 -3.79 -6.30 25.70
CA ASN A 101 -3.49 -4.92 26.10
C ASN A 101 -4.47 -4.37 27.15
N LEU A 102 -5.67 -4.96 27.27
CA LEU A 102 -6.69 -4.48 28.20
C LEU A 102 -6.27 -4.65 29.67
N ASP A 103 -5.33 -5.56 29.94
CA ASP A 103 -4.79 -5.81 31.28
C ASP A 103 -3.90 -4.67 31.77
N ASN A 104 -3.30 -3.88 30.86
CA ASN A 104 -2.46 -2.74 31.21
C ASN A 104 -2.53 -1.62 30.14
N LEU A 105 -3.43 -0.67 30.39
CA LEU A 105 -3.67 0.49 29.52
C LEU A 105 -2.80 1.71 29.86
N GLU A 106 -2.03 1.68 30.95
CA GLU A 106 -1.17 2.81 31.29
C GLU A 106 0.07 2.82 30.39
N PRO A 107 0.27 3.87 29.56
CA PRO A 107 1.44 3.94 28.71
C PRO A 107 2.69 4.26 29.53
N ASP A 108 3.69 3.38 29.47
CA ASP A 108 5.01 3.70 30.00
C ASP A 108 5.70 4.81 29.19
N ARG A 109 6.81 5.35 29.71
CA ARG A 109 7.58 6.41 29.04
C ARG A 109 8.02 6.03 27.62
N ASN A 110 8.36 4.77 27.38
CA ASN A 110 8.80 4.31 26.05
C ASN A 110 7.63 4.29 25.07
N LYS A 111 6.44 3.85 25.49
CA LYS A 111 5.20 3.91 24.71
C LYS A 111 4.86 5.35 24.35
N ILE A 112 5.00 6.29 25.30
CA ILE A 112 4.75 7.72 25.04
C ILE A 112 5.72 8.24 23.96
N TYR A 113 7.03 8.08 24.14
CA TYR A 113 8.00 8.57 23.16
C TYR A 113 7.81 7.92 21.78
N ASN A 114 7.64 6.60 21.74
CA ASN A 114 7.35 5.87 20.50
C ASN A 114 6.07 6.39 19.83
N GLY A 115 5.02 6.61 20.62
CA GLY A 115 3.75 7.12 20.14
C GLY A 115 3.90 8.45 19.44
N CYS A 116 4.61 9.40 20.08
CA CYS A 116 4.86 10.71 19.50
C CYS A 116 5.73 10.64 18.23
N TYR A 117 6.81 9.86 18.22
CA TYR A 117 7.63 9.70 17.01
C TYR A 117 6.86 9.09 15.84
N LEU A 118 6.00 8.12 16.09
CA LEU A 118 5.15 7.51 15.07
C LEU A 118 4.13 8.50 14.51
N VAL A 119 3.48 9.29 15.38
CA VAL A 119 2.55 10.34 14.93
C VAL A 119 3.27 11.39 14.08
N ILE A 120 4.41 11.91 14.54
CA ILE A 120 5.18 12.90 13.80
C ILE A 120 5.69 12.33 12.46
N SER A 121 6.29 11.14 12.49
CA SER A 121 6.75 10.48 11.26
C SER A 121 5.61 10.24 10.28
N GLY A 122 4.41 9.91 10.78
CA GLY A 122 3.27 9.66 9.93
C GLY A 122 2.73 10.93 9.28
N LEU A 123 2.66 12.04 10.03
CA LEU A 123 2.31 13.35 9.52
C LEU A 123 3.29 13.82 8.43
N LEU A 124 4.60 13.68 8.66
CA LEU A 124 5.61 14.06 7.67
C LEU A 124 5.49 13.25 6.37
N LYS A 125 5.32 11.91 6.48
CA LYS A 125 5.10 11.06 5.29
C LYS A 125 3.85 11.46 4.51
N LYS A 126 2.75 11.75 5.22
CA LYS A 126 1.48 12.11 4.61
C LYS A 126 1.58 13.46 3.89
N VAL A 127 1.85 14.51 4.66
CA VAL A 127 1.67 15.89 4.20
C VAL A 127 2.84 16.35 3.31
N LEU A 128 4.08 15.93 3.60
CA LEU A 128 5.24 16.44 2.86
C LEU A 128 5.62 15.58 1.66
N ILE A 129 5.20 14.31 1.62
CA ILE A 129 5.62 13.37 0.57
C ILE A 129 4.42 12.87 -0.22
N ALA A 130 3.44 12.24 0.45
CA ALA A 130 2.33 11.61 -0.25
C ALA A 130 1.44 12.62 -0.98
N ASP A 131 1.10 13.72 -0.32
CA ASP A 131 0.18 14.72 -0.89
C ASP A 131 0.80 15.48 -2.08
N PRO A 132 2.06 15.96 -2.02
CA PRO A 132 2.75 16.51 -3.20
C PRO A 132 2.92 15.49 -4.33
N ALA A 133 3.26 14.23 -4.00
CA ALA A 133 3.35 13.16 -5.01
C ALA A 133 2.00 12.97 -5.73
N ALA A 134 0.89 13.05 -5.01
CA ALA A 134 -0.45 12.98 -5.57
C ALA A 134 -0.72 14.10 -6.57
N GLY A 135 -0.31 15.34 -6.25
CA GLY A 135 -0.45 16.51 -7.11
C GLY A 135 0.25 16.32 -8.46
N ILE A 136 1.45 15.74 -8.45
CA ILE A 136 2.26 15.55 -9.67
C ILE A 136 1.68 14.44 -10.56
N ILE A 137 1.25 13.30 -9.99
CA ILE A 137 0.89 12.12 -10.79
C ILE A 137 -0.59 12.04 -11.14
N SER A 138 -1.47 12.71 -10.40
CA SER A 138 -2.93 12.60 -10.62
C SER A 138 -3.38 13.02 -12.02
N PRO A 139 -2.83 14.09 -12.64
CA PRO A 139 -3.16 14.44 -14.03
C PRO A 139 -2.85 13.33 -15.03
N ILE A 140 -1.75 12.59 -14.82
CA ILE A 140 -1.31 11.50 -15.70
C ILE A 140 -2.29 10.33 -15.63
N PHE A 141 -2.71 9.92 -14.43
CA PHE A 141 -3.69 8.85 -14.26
C PHE A 141 -5.10 9.22 -14.74
N SER A 142 -5.43 10.52 -14.79
CA SER A 142 -6.70 10.99 -15.32
C SER A 142 -6.76 10.94 -16.85
N ASN A 143 -5.66 11.25 -17.54
CA ASN A 143 -5.61 11.32 -19.00
C ASN A 143 -4.32 10.67 -19.55
N PRO A 144 -4.11 9.36 -19.38
CA PRO A 144 -2.83 8.74 -19.74
C PRO A 144 -2.49 8.83 -21.24
N GLU A 145 -3.47 8.97 -22.13
CA GLU A 145 -3.27 9.00 -23.58
C GLU A 145 -2.44 10.18 -24.08
N VAL A 146 -2.46 11.32 -23.38
CA VAL A 146 -1.75 12.53 -23.83
C VAL A 146 -0.27 12.51 -23.44
N TYR A 147 0.11 11.68 -22.47
CA TYR A 147 1.46 11.61 -21.92
C TYR A 147 2.35 10.59 -22.65
N ASP A 148 3.65 10.86 -22.65
CA ASP A 148 4.66 9.96 -23.21
C ASP A 148 5.00 8.80 -22.28
N SER A 149 5.68 7.78 -22.80
CA SER A 149 6.03 6.56 -22.09
C SER A 149 6.81 6.82 -20.80
N THR A 150 7.68 7.83 -20.80
CA THR A 150 8.50 8.18 -19.63
C THR A 150 7.65 8.77 -18.52
N SER A 151 6.76 9.72 -18.84
CA SER A 151 5.79 10.26 -17.87
C SER A 151 4.91 9.15 -17.29
N LEU A 152 4.48 8.19 -18.12
CA LEU A 152 3.66 7.06 -17.69
C LEU A 152 4.41 6.12 -16.73
N ILE A 153 5.70 5.85 -16.98
CA ILE A 153 6.56 5.06 -16.07
C ILE A 153 6.78 5.81 -14.76
N LEU A 154 7.11 7.10 -14.83
CA LEU A 154 7.31 7.94 -13.65
C LEU A 154 6.03 8.03 -12.82
N ALA A 155 4.85 8.10 -13.42
CA ALA A 155 3.58 8.07 -12.69
C ALA A 155 3.42 6.79 -11.85
N GLY A 156 3.83 5.62 -12.36
CA GLY A 156 3.82 4.37 -11.60
C GLY A 156 4.80 4.35 -10.42
N ILE A 157 6.01 4.90 -10.63
CA ILE A 157 7.01 5.07 -9.56
C ILE A 157 6.52 6.08 -8.51
N GLY A 158 5.97 7.20 -8.96
CA GLY A 158 5.44 8.26 -8.10
C GLY A 158 4.26 7.78 -7.28
N TYR A 159 3.39 6.96 -7.87
CA TYR A 159 2.30 6.33 -7.12
C TYR A 159 2.83 5.34 -6.08
N SER A 160 3.93 4.62 -6.37
CA SER A 160 4.55 3.73 -5.38
C SER A 160 5.09 4.49 -4.17
N ILE A 161 5.67 5.67 -4.38
CA ILE A 161 6.09 6.57 -3.31
C ILE A 161 4.88 7.10 -2.54
N GLN A 162 3.87 7.62 -3.27
CA GLN A 162 2.64 8.16 -2.70
C GLN A 162 1.96 7.12 -1.81
N VAL A 163 1.62 5.96 -2.35
CA VAL A 163 0.83 4.94 -1.65
C VAL A 163 1.56 4.39 -0.44
N PHE A 164 2.89 4.28 -0.48
CA PHE A 164 3.68 3.91 0.69
C PHE A 164 3.64 4.99 1.77
N CYS A 165 3.93 6.24 1.41
CA CYS A 165 4.02 7.32 2.40
C CYS A 165 2.64 7.64 3.00
N ASP A 166 1.59 7.64 2.19
CA ASP A 166 0.20 7.83 2.65
C ASP A 166 -0.16 6.73 3.65
N PHE A 167 -0.04 5.47 3.22
CA PHE A 167 -0.56 4.36 4.01
C PHE A 167 0.33 4.00 5.20
N SER A 168 1.65 4.01 5.04
CA SER A 168 2.58 3.89 6.18
C SER A 168 2.38 5.06 7.13
N GLY A 169 2.15 6.28 6.64
CA GLY A 169 1.96 7.44 7.49
C GLY A 169 0.71 7.34 8.35
N LEU A 170 -0.42 6.97 7.76
CA LEU A 170 -1.68 6.72 8.47
C LEU A 170 -1.55 5.59 9.48
N THR A 171 -0.89 4.49 9.08
CA THR A 171 -0.68 3.35 9.98
C THR A 171 0.25 3.71 11.14
N ASP A 172 1.30 4.50 10.89
CA ASP A 172 2.18 4.97 11.96
C ASP A 172 1.43 5.89 12.92
N MET A 173 0.59 6.83 12.43
CA MET A 173 -0.27 7.64 13.30
C MET A 173 -1.24 6.77 14.13
N ALA A 174 -1.91 5.79 13.51
CA ALA A 174 -2.79 4.84 14.19
C ALA A 174 -2.05 4.07 15.31
N ARG A 175 -0.86 3.52 15.00
CA ARG A 175 0.02 2.85 15.97
C ARG A 175 0.48 3.79 17.07
N GLY A 176 0.76 5.04 16.74
CA GLY A 176 1.19 6.06 17.69
C GLY A 176 0.09 6.44 18.68
N VAL A 177 -1.13 6.68 18.19
CA VAL A 177 -2.32 6.90 19.03
C VAL A 177 -2.59 5.66 19.90
N GLY A 178 -2.51 4.45 19.32
CA GLY A 178 -2.62 3.20 20.08
C GLY A 178 -1.61 3.12 21.23
N ALA A 179 -0.34 3.44 20.97
CA ALA A 179 0.71 3.45 22.00
C ALA A 179 0.43 4.45 23.13
N LEU A 180 -0.10 5.64 22.81
CA LEU A 180 -0.50 6.65 23.79
C LEU A 180 -1.72 6.21 24.63
N LEU A 181 -2.53 5.28 24.13
CA LEU A 181 -3.62 4.63 24.87
C LEU A 181 -3.19 3.34 25.60
N GLY A 182 -1.89 3.04 25.61
CA GLY A 182 -1.33 1.85 26.24
C GLY A 182 -1.31 0.59 25.35
N PHE A 183 -1.81 0.63 24.12
CA PHE A 183 -1.82 -0.51 23.21
C PHE A 183 -0.51 -0.68 22.44
N TYR A 184 -0.07 -1.92 22.26
CA TYR A 184 0.98 -2.27 21.30
C TYR A 184 0.36 -2.77 20.00
N LEU A 185 0.28 -1.90 18.99
CA LEU A 185 -0.29 -2.24 17.68
C LEU A 185 0.76 -2.80 16.71
N PRO A 186 0.43 -3.85 15.94
CA PRO A 186 1.39 -4.53 15.08
C PRO A 186 1.91 -3.62 13.95
N GLU A 187 3.13 -3.89 13.51
CA GLU A 187 3.74 -3.21 12.36
C GLU A 187 3.05 -3.61 11.05
N ASN A 188 2.74 -2.62 10.23
CA ASN A 188 2.13 -2.84 8.92
C ASN A 188 3.12 -2.68 7.76
N PHE A 189 4.23 -1.95 7.98
CA PHE A 189 5.29 -1.72 7.00
C PHE A 189 6.67 -1.87 7.61
N LYS A 190 7.56 -2.57 6.92
CA LYS A 190 8.95 -2.78 7.37
C LYS A 190 9.93 -2.76 6.21
N ALA A 191 10.32 -1.56 5.77
CA ALA A 191 11.24 -1.34 4.65
C ALA A 191 10.90 -2.18 3.40
N PRO A 192 9.64 -2.13 2.89
CA PRO A 192 9.18 -2.98 1.80
C PRO A 192 10.01 -2.82 0.53
N PHE A 193 10.50 -1.62 0.21
CA PHE A 193 11.23 -1.38 -1.03
C PHE A 193 12.70 -1.79 -0.99
N PHE A 194 13.17 -2.32 0.15
CA PHE A 194 14.47 -3.00 0.25
C PHE A 194 14.33 -4.52 0.16
N SER A 195 13.21 -5.02 -0.36
CA SER A 195 12.96 -6.46 -0.50
C SER A 195 13.66 -7.01 -1.74
N LEU A 196 14.29 -8.17 -1.60
CA LEU A 196 15.04 -8.85 -2.66
C LEU A 196 14.17 -9.86 -3.43
N SER A 197 12.92 -10.03 -3.04
CA SER A 197 11.98 -10.94 -3.69
C SER A 197 10.54 -10.45 -3.52
N GLY A 198 9.62 -10.91 -4.38
CA GLY A 198 8.20 -10.59 -4.25
C GLY A 198 7.63 -11.19 -2.96
N ARG A 199 8.04 -12.40 -2.60
CA ARG A 199 7.68 -12.99 -1.29
C ARG A 199 8.12 -12.12 -0.12
N GLU A 200 9.36 -11.62 -0.12
CA GLU A 200 9.88 -10.75 0.94
C GLU A 200 9.12 -9.41 0.99
N LEU A 201 8.77 -8.86 -0.18
CA LEU A 201 7.96 -7.65 -0.29
C LEU A 201 6.62 -7.79 0.44
N TRP A 202 5.88 -8.87 0.21
CA TRP A 202 4.59 -9.10 0.88
C TRP A 202 4.72 -9.50 2.35
N GLN A 203 5.92 -9.77 2.86
CA GLN A 203 6.19 -9.92 4.29
C GLN A 203 6.55 -8.57 4.96
N ARG A 204 6.71 -7.51 4.18
CA ARG A 204 7.12 -6.18 4.61
C ARG A 204 6.12 -5.07 4.22
N TRP A 205 5.25 -5.35 3.26
CA TRP A 205 4.19 -4.47 2.77
C TRP A 205 2.84 -4.92 3.32
N HIS A 206 2.08 -3.98 3.90
CA HIS A 206 0.77 -4.22 4.48
C HIS A 206 0.67 -5.55 5.25
N ILE A 207 1.62 -5.75 6.17
CA ILE A 207 1.94 -7.02 6.81
C ILE A 207 0.69 -7.66 7.43
N THR A 208 -0.14 -6.86 8.11
CA THR A 208 -1.34 -7.40 8.78
C THR A 208 -2.35 -7.95 7.78
N LEU A 209 -2.54 -7.31 6.62
CA LEU A 209 -3.42 -7.81 5.56
C LEU A 209 -2.82 -9.05 4.91
N SER A 210 -1.54 -8.99 4.53
CA SER A 210 -0.84 -10.11 3.90
C SER A 210 -0.93 -11.37 4.76
N PHE A 211 -0.73 -11.24 6.07
CA PHE A 211 -0.85 -12.36 7.00
C PHE A 211 -2.30 -12.77 7.24
N TRP A 212 -3.25 -11.83 7.23
CA TRP A 212 -4.67 -12.17 7.28
C TRP A 212 -5.08 -13.02 6.07
N LEU A 213 -4.76 -12.59 4.84
CA LEU A 213 -5.03 -13.35 3.62
C LEU A 213 -4.38 -14.73 3.67
N ARG A 214 -3.12 -14.80 4.13
CA ARG A 214 -2.41 -16.07 4.32
C ARG A 214 -3.15 -17.01 5.29
N ASP A 215 -3.51 -16.51 6.46
CA ASP A 215 -3.97 -17.35 7.58
C ASP A 215 -5.45 -17.73 7.47
N TYR A 216 -6.28 -16.87 6.89
CA TYR A 216 -7.73 -17.08 6.79
C TYR A 216 -8.18 -17.57 5.40
N ILE A 217 -7.44 -17.27 4.32
CA ILE A 217 -7.76 -17.72 2.96
C ILE A 217 -6.79 -18.80 2.49
N TYR A 218 -5.51 -18.47 2.32
CA TYR A 218 -4.54 -19.37 1.68
C TYR A 218 -4.40 -20.72 2.39
N PHE A 219 -4.25 -20.73 3.72
CA PHE A 219 -4.19 -21.98 4.49
C PHE A 219 -5.52 -22.73 4.51
N SER A 220 -6.65 -22.03 4.46
CA SER A 220 -7.98 -22.66 4.36
C SER A 220 -8.18 -23.38 3.03
N LEU A 221 -7.50 -22.95 1.95
CA LEU A 221 -7.47 -23.61 0.64
C LEU A 221 -6.48 -24.80 0.56
N GLY A 222 -5.82 -25.17 1.67
CA GLY A 222 -4.81 -26.24 1.74
C GLY A 222 -3.36 -25.76 1.68
N GLY A 223 -3.14 -24.46 1.46
CA GLY A 223 -1.83 -23.83 1.48
C GLY A 223 -0.78 -24.53 0.61
N SER A 224 0.40 -24.78 1.21
CA SER A 224 1.53 -25.44 0.55
C SER A 224 1.57 -26.96 0.78
N ARG A 225 0.53 -27.57 1.36
CA ARG A 225 0.48 -29.00 1.70
C ARG A 225 -0.17 -29.87 0.62
N ILE A 226 -0.57 -29.26 -0.49
CA ILE A 226 -1.27 -29.89 -1.62
C ILE A 226 -0.35 -29.94 -2.85
N ALA A 227 -0.84 -30.53 -3.95
CA ALA A 227 -0.09 -30.61 -5.20
C ALA A 227 0.41 -29.23 -5.66
N GLN A 228 1.62 -29.17 -6.22
CA GLN A 228 2.29 -27.90 -6.57
C GLN A 228 1.40 -26.99 -7.42
N TRP A 229 0.78 -27.50 -8.49
CA TRP A 229 -0.10 -26.68 -9.33
C TRP A 229 -1.26 -26.04 -8.56
N ARG A 230 -1.84 -26.75 -7.57
CA ARG A 230 -2.90 -26.20 -6.71
C ARG A 230 -2.35 -25.14 -5.77
N THR A 231 -1.12 -25.29 -5.28
CA THR A 231 -0.47 -24.23 -4.49
C THR A 231 -0.29 -22.94 -5.30
N HIS A 232 0.09 -23.04 -6.57
CA HIS A 232 0.21 -21.87 -7.46
C HIS A 232 -1.16 -21.22 -7.70
N LEU A 233 -2.19 -22.03 -7.97
CA LEU A 233 -3.56 -21.55 -8.10
C LEU A 233 -4.06 -20.88 -6.81
N ASN A 234 -3.79 -21.46 -5.64
CA ASN A 234 -4.18 -20.88 -4.36
C ASN A 234 -3.51 -19.53 -4.09
N LEU A 235 -2.24 -19.36 -4.48
CA LEU A 235 -1.55 -18.07 -4.40
C LEU A 235 -2.23 -17.03 -5.29
N ILE A 236 -2.52 -17.40 -6.54
CA ILE A 236 -3.24 -16.53 -7.49
C ILE A 236 -4.60 -16.13 -6.93
N LEU A 237 -5.41 -17.10 -6.51
CA LEU A 237 -6.73 -16.85 -5.94
C LEU A 237 -6.66 -15.98 -4.68
N THR A 238 -5.71 -16.24 -3.77
CA THR A 238 -5.55 -15.46 -2.55
C THR A 238 -5.23 -13.99 -2.86
N MET A 239 -4.30 -13.74 -3.79
CA MET A 239 -3.93 -12.38 -4.18
C MET A 239 -5.04 -11.70 -4.97
N THR A 240 -5.75 -12.40 -5.87
CA THR A 240 -6.90 -11.86 -6.58
C THR A 240 -8.04 -11.49 -5.65
N ILE A 241 -8.34 -12.32 -4.64
CA ILE A 241 -9.34 -11.99 -3.60
C ILE A 241 -8.86 -10.78 -2.77
N GLY A 242 -7.57 -10.73 -2.42
CA GLY A 242 -6.97 -9.56 -1.76
C GLY A 242 -7.07 -8.28 -2.59
N GLY A 243 -6.84 -8.38 -3.91
CA GLY A 243 -7.05 -7.30 -4.87
C GLY A 243 -8.51 -6.85 -4.88
N PHE A 244 -9.44 -7.77 -5.13
CA PHE A 244 -10.87 -7.48 -5.12
C PHE A 244 -11.35 -6.88 -3.78
N TRP A 245 -10.72 -7.26 -2.65
CA TRP A 245 -10.97 -6.62 -1.38
C TRP A 245 -10.62 -5.13 -1.36
N HIS A 246 -9.59 -4.67 -2.07
CA HIS A 246 -9.23 -3.25 -2.07
C HIS A 246 -10.28 -2.37 -2.75
N GLY A 247 -10.91 -2.82 -3.83
CA GLY A 247 -11.94 -2.06 -4.52
C GLY A 247 -12.77 -2.90 -5.50
N ALA A 248 -13.98 -2.40 -5.79
CA ALA A 248 -14.98 -3.09 -6.59
C ALA A 248 -14.87 -2.69 -8.08
N ASP A 249 -13.70 -2.92 -8.68
CA ASP A 249 -13.41 -2.64 -10.09
C ASP A 249 -12.44 -3.66 -10.69
N TYR A 250 -12.43 -3.81 -12.02
CA TYR A 250 -11.55 -4.75 -12.74
C TYR A 250 -10.06 -4.43 -12.55
N THR A 251 -9.71 -3.17 -12.33
CA THR A 251 -8.35 -2.71 -11.99
C THR A 251 -7.75 -3.47 -10.79
N PHE A 252 -8.52 -3.61 -9.72
CA PHE A 252 -8.13 -4.33 -8.51
C PHE A 252 -7.99 -5.83 -8.69
N ILE A 253 -8.87 -6.42 -9.51
CA ILE A 253 -8.79 -7.83 -9.89
C ILE A 253 -7.51 -8.08 -10.70
N ALA A 254 -7.23 -7.23 -11.68
CA ALA A 254 -6.04 -7.30 -12.52
C ALA A 254 -4.75 -7.15 -11.68
N TRP A 255 -4.73 -6.21 -10.73
CA TRP A 255 -3.62 -6.05 -9.79
C TRP A 255 -3.39 -7.28 -8.92
N GLY A 256 -4.46 -7.84 -8.33
CA GLY A 256 -4.36 -9.02 -7.48
C GLY A 256 -3.91 -10.25 -8.25
N PHE A 257 -4.44 -10.44 -9.46
CA PHE A 257 -4.02 -11.49 -10.38
C PHE A 257 -2.56 -11.35 -10.78
N TYR A 258 -2.13 -10.15 -11.18
CA TYR A 258 -0.74 -9.84 -11.54
C TYR A 258 0.24 -10.28 -10.44
N TRP A 259 0.00 -9.89 -9.20
CA TRP A 259 0.85 -10.28 -8.08
C TRP A 259 0.77 -11.76 -7.75
N GLY A 260 -0.43 -12.35 -7.85
CA GLY A 260 -0.63 -13.78 -7.72
C GLY A 260 0.23 -14.58 -8.69
N VAL A 261 0.27 -14.16 -9.97
CA VAL A 261 1.09 -14.77 -11.01
C VAL A 261 2.58 -14.57 -10.73
N LEU A 262 3.01 -13.37 -10.32
CA LEU A 262 4.41 -13.12 -9.96
C LEU A 262 4.88 -14.03 -8.82
N LEU A 263 4.08 -14.18 -7.76
CA LEU A 263 4.43 -15.04 -6.62
C LEU A 263 4.42 -16.53 -6.99
N ALA A 264 3.47 -16.96 -7.80
CA ALA A 264 3.44 -18.31 -8.34
C ALA A 264 4.67 -18.58 -9.23
N GLY A 265 5.04 -17.62 -10.08
CA GLY A 265 6.23 -17.68 -10.93
C GLY A 265 7.53 -17.73 -10.11
N GLU A 266 7.70 -16.82 -9.15
CA GLU A 266 8.84 -16.81 -8.22
C GLU A 266 9.00 -18.19 -7.54
N ARG A 267 7.90 -18.72 -7.00
CA ARG A 267 7.88 -20.06 -6.39
C ARG A 267 8.26 -21.14 -7.39
N TYR A 268 7.72 -21.12 -8.60
CA TYR A 268 8.02 -22.11 -9.64
C TYR A 268 9.51 -22.13 -9.99
N LEU A 269 10.11 -20.95 -10.17
CA LEU A 269 11.54 -20.80 -10.46
C LEU A 269 12.40 -21.37 -9.31
N GLU A 270 12.04 -21.09 -8.06
CA GLU A 270 12.78 -21.60 -6.90
C GLU A 270 12.60 -23.11 -6.68
N THR A 271 11.36 -23.61 -6.72
CA THR A 271 11.08 -25.00 -6.33
C THR A 271 11.22 -26.00 -7.47
N SER A 272 10.87 -25.62 -8.70
CA SER A 272 10.85 -26.53 -9.84
C SER A 272 12.13 -26.45 -10.66
N LEU A 273 12.70 -25.24 -10.82
CA LEU A 273 13.95 -25.02 -11.57
C LEU A 273 15.19 -24.90 -10.67
N GLY A 274 15.02 -24.82 -9.35
CA GLY A 274 16.12 -24.71 -8.39
C GLY A 274 16.88 -23.38 -8.45
N TRP A 275 16.28 -22.33 -9.03
CA TRP A 275 16.93 -21.03 -9.17
C TRP A 275 16.96 -20.29 -7.84
N LYS A 276 18.16 -20.01 -7.32
CA LYS A 276 18.33 -19.12 -6.17
C LYS A 276 18.14 -17.67 -6.61
N LEU A 277 16.93 -17.14 -6.45
CA LEU A 277 16.58 -15.79 -6.90
C LEU A 277 17.16 -14.66 -6.02
N VAL A 278 17.60 -14.99 -4.79
CA VAL A 278 18.11 -14.03 -3.82
C VAL A 278 19.65 -14.10 -3.74
N PRO A 279 20.38 -13.01 -4.03
CA PRO A 279 21.83 -12.98 -3.96
C PRO A 279 22.33 -12.98 -2.51
N GLU A 280 23.24 -13.88 -2.15
CA GLU A 280 23.67 -14.09 -0.76
C GLU A 280 24.68 -13.03 -0.28
N LYS A 281 25.70 -12.68 -1.09
CA LYS A 281 26.85 -11.86 -0.62
C LYS A 281 27.09 -10.54 -1.36
N ASN A 282 26.74 -10.43 -2.65
CA ASN A 282 27.07 -9.25 -3.45
C ASN A 282 26.06 -8.10 -3.23
N ILE A 283 26.51 -6.98 -2.68
CA ILE A 283 25.66 -5.81 -2.40
C ILE A 283 25.08 -5.19 -3.68
N VAL A 284 25.85 -5.17 -4.78
CA VAL A 284 25.40 -4.62 -6.07
C VAL A 284 24.23 -5.43 -6.61
N LEU A 285 24.32 -6.77 -6.53
CA LEU A 285 23.22 -7.64 -6.93
C LEU A 285 22.00 -7.49 -6.02
N LYS A 286 22.19 -7.26 -4.72
CA LYS A 286 21.08 -6.99 -3.79
C LYS A 286 20.36 -5.69 -4.14
N VAL A 287 21.10 -4.62 -4.41
CA VAL A 287 20.53 -3.33 -4.84
C VAL A 287 19.78 -3.50 -6.16
N LEU A 288 20.40 -4.12 -7.16
CA LEU A 288 19.75 -4.39 -8.44
C LEU A 288 18.45 -5.19 -8.27
N LYS A 289 18.47 -6.21 -7.42
CA LYS A 289 17.29 -7.03 -7.15
C LYS A 289 16.19 -6.25 -6.44
N ALA A 290 16.52 -5.41 -5.46
CA ALA A 290 15.58 -4.51 -4.82
C ALA A 290 14.96 -3.52 -5.83
N CYS A 291 15.77 -2.97 -6.75
CA CYS A 291 15.27 -2.13 -7.84
C CYS A 291 14.30 -2.89 -8.75
N ILE A 292 14.60 -4.15 -9.12
CA ILE A 292 13.69 -4.98 -9.93
C ILE A 292 12.36 -5.19 -9.19
N VAL A 293 12.38 -5.56 -7.90
CA VAL A 293 11.17 -5.76 -7.11
C VAL A 293 10.37 -4.46 -6.98
N PHE A 294 11.05 -3.32 -6.79
CA PHE A 294 10.42 -2.00 -6.76
C PHE A 294 9.76 -1.63 -8.09
N LEU A 295 10.39 -1.93 -9.23
CA LEU A 295 9.81 -1.69 -10.55
C LEU A 295 8.63 -2.61 -10.83
N LEU A 296 8.69 -3.89 -10.44
CA LEU A 296 7.54 -4.80 -10.49
C LEU A 296 6.39 -4.29 -9.64
N PHE A 297 6.70 -3.72 -8.47
CA PHE A 297 5.70 -3.07 -7.64
C PHE A 297 5.12 -1.83 -8.32
N SER A 298 5.97 -0.99 -8.92
CA SER A 298 5.54 0.23 -9.62
C SER A 298 4.63 -0.07 -10.81
N PHE A 299 4.90 -1.14 -11.56
CA PHE A 299 4.00 -1.59 -12.61
C PHE A 299 2.64 -2.04 -12.05
N GLY A 300 2.64 -2.83 -10.97
CA GLY A 300 1.40 -3.17 -10.27
C GLY A 300 0.68 -1.91 -9.75
N ALA A 301 1.42 -0.92 -9.25
CA ALA A 301 0.89 0.32 -8.75
C ALA A 301 0.08 1.08 -9.81
N VAL A 302 0.47 1.01 -11.09
CA VAL A 302 -0.33 1.55 -12.22
C VAL A 302 -1.70 0.86 -12.31
N LEU A 303 -1.73 -0.47 -12.25
CA LEU A 303 -2.98 -1.25 -12.29
C LEU A 303 -3.91 -0.88 -11.12
N PHE A 304 -3.34 -0.64 -9.95
CA PHE A 304 -4.09 -0.32 -8.73
C PHE A 304 -4.64 1.12 -8.74
N ARG A 305 -3.89 2.07 -9.29
CA ARG A 305 -4.24 3.51 -9.25
C ARG A 305 -5.14 3.97 -10.37
N ALA A 306 -5.16 3.27 -11.49
CA ALA A 306 -5.97 3.65 -12.64
C ALA A 306 -7.44 3.88 -12.24
N ASN A 307 -8.06 4.93 -12.80
CA ASN A 307 -9.41 5.35 -12.38
C ASN A 307 -10.48 4.33 -12.81
N ASN A 308 -10.21 3.52 -13.84
CA ASN A 308 -11.06 2.43 -14.34
C ASN A 308 -10.26 1.52 -15.28
N ALA A 309 -10.89 0.43 -15.73
CA ALA A 309 -10.27 -0.53 -16.64
C ALA A 309 -9.79 0.08 -17.97
N SER A 310 -10.49 1.07 -18.52
CA SER A 310 -10.13 1.71 -19.79
C SER A 310 -8.84 2.52 -19.65
N THR A 311 -8.78 3.42 -18.65
CA THR A 311 -7.58 4.22 -18.33
C THR A 311 -6.39 3.34 -17.94
N MET A 312 -6.63 2.23 -17.26
CA MET A 312 -5.59 1.23 -16.95
C MET A 312 -4.95 0.69 -18.24
N VAL A 313 -5.77 0.25 -19.20
CA VAL A 313 -5.29 -0.29 -20.49
C VAL A 313 -4.57 0.80 -21.28
N GLN A 314 -5.11 2.01 -21.33
CA GLN A 314 -4.46 3.16 -21.98
C GLN A 314 -3.08 3.44 -21.37
N HIS A 315 -2.96 3.46 -20.04
CA HIS A 315 -1.69 3.68 -19.35
C HIS A 315 -0.69 2.58 -19.66
N VAL A 316 -1.08 1.31 -19.51
CA VAL A 316 -0.19 0.16 -19.75
C VAL A 316 0.26 0.10 -21.21
N THR A 317 -0.66 0.31 -22.16
CA THR A 317 -0.31 0.28 -23.59
C THR A 317 0.50 1.51 -23.99
N GLY A 318 0.24 2.67 -23.41
CA GLY A 318 0.97 3.91 -23.63
C GLY A 318 2.45 3.81 -23.22
N ILE A 319 2.77 3.06 -22.16
CA ILE A 319 4.17 2.79 -21.77
C ILE A 319 4.98 2.19 -22.93
N PHE A 320 4.37 1.34 -23.76
CA PHE A 320 5.05 0.67 -24.87
C PHE A 320 4.86 1.38 -26.23
N LYS A 321 3.77 2.14 -26.40
CA LYS A 321 3.39 2.75 -27.69
C LYS A 321 3.75 4.23 -27.79
N ASN A 322 3.62 4.99 -26.70
CA ASN A 322 3.83 6.44 -26.69
C ASN A 322 5.32 6.76 -26.52
N SER A 323 6.19 6.19 -27.37
CA SER A 323 7.63 6.41 -27.29
C SER A 323 7.93 7.91 -27.42
N SER A 324 8.72 8.43 -26.48
CA SER A 324 9.09 9.83 -26.47
C SER A 324 10.07 10.12 -27.61
N ASN A 325 9.63 10.84 -28.65
CA ASN A 325 10.52 11.30 -29.73
C ASN A 325 11.74 12.05 -29.18
N LYS A 326 11.63 12.70 -28.01
CA LYS A 326 12.71 13.48 -27.39
C LYS A 326 13.86 12.66 -26.82
N ILE A 327 13.62 11.50 -26.21
CA ILE A 327 14.72 10.65 -25.68
C ILE A 327 15.59 10.16 -26.84
N GLU A 328 14.97 9.82 -27.96
CA GLU A 328 15.67 9.48 -29.18
C GLU A 328 16.46 10.68 -29.75
N THR A 329 15.90 11.89 -29.67
CA THR A 329 16.58 13.12 -30.13
C THR A 329 17.71 13.55 -29.19
N GLU A 330 17.60 13.32 -27.89
CA GLU A 330 18.61 13.66 -26.88
C GLU A 330 19.74 12.64 -26.79
N LEU A 331 19.44 11.33 -26.86
CA LEU A 331 20.48 10.29 -26.96
C LEU A 331 21.27 10.41 -28.27
N ALA A 332 20.64 10.88 -29.35
CA ALA A 332 21.33 11.16 -30.61
C ALA A 332 22.18 12.45 -30.57
N SER A 333 21.85 13.42 -29.71
CA SER A 333 22.55 14.72 -29.65
C SER A 333 23.56 14.85 -28.48
N SER A 334 23.52 13.96 -27.48
CA SER A 334 24.35 14.03 -26.27
C SER A 334 25.65 13.24 -26.39
N SER A 335 26.67 13.85 -27.01
CA SER A 335 28.06 13.42 -26.74
C SER A 335 28.80 14.29 -25.72
N LEU A 336 28.40 15.55 -25.42
CA LEU A 336 29.20 16.42 -24.53
C LEU A 336 28.46 17.59 -23.81
N PHE A 337 27.13 17.72 -23.90
CA PHE A 337 26.41 18.92 -23.39
C PHE A 337 26.08 18.91 -21.88
N TRP A 338 26.02 17.75 -21.23
CA TRP A 338 25.55 17.61 -19.84
C TRP A 338 26.46 18.25 -18.78
N LEU A 339 27.73 18.53 -19.12
CA LEU A 339 28.69 19.20 -18.20
C LEU A 339 28.55 20.73 -18.18
N GLY A 340 27.95 21.34 -19.21
CA GLY A 340 27.75 22.79 -19.29
C GLY A 340 26.53 23.29 -18.50
N ASP A 341 25.50 22.45 -18.36
CA ASP A 341 24.20 22.84 -17.79
C ASP A 341 24.04 22.60 -16.29
N ALA A 342 25.07 22.08 -15.61
CA ALA A 342 25.04 21.93 -14.15
C ALA A 342 24.87 23.27 -13.41
N GLY A 343 25.16 24.41 -14.05
CA GLY A 343 24.91 25.75 -13.53
C GLY A 343 23.44 26.17 -13.50
N ASN A 344 22.58 25.58 -14.34
CA ASN A 344 21.16 25.95 -14.45
C ASN A 344 20.26 25.28 -13.39
N LEU A 345 20.81 24.39 -12.56
CA LEU A 345 20.11 23.76 -11.42
C LEU A 345 19.76 24.74 -10.30
N VAL A 346 20.32 25.95 -10.30
CA VAL A 346 20.06 27.01 -9.31
C VAL A 346 19.00 28.00 -9.79
N ASP A 347 18.79 28.15 -11.11
CA ASP A 347 17.91 29.17 -11.71
C ASP A 347 16.54 28.62 -12.18
N GLY A 348 16.18 27.39 -11.77
CA GLY A 348 14.83 26.85 -12.00
C GLY A 348 14.57 26.29 -13.40
N GLY A 349 15.61 26.08 -14.22
CA GLY A 349 15.49 25.31 -15.46
C GLY A 349 15.51 23.81 -15.17
N SER A 350 14.36 23.13 -15.22
CA SER A 350 14.30 21.69 -14.98
C SER A 350 14.92 20.92 -16.16
N PHE A 351 15.96 20.12 -15.87
CA PHE A 351 16.67 19.27 -16.83
C PHE A 351 15.77 18.17 -17.45
N PHE A 352 14.58 17.94 -16.88
CA PHE A 352 13.63 16.90 -17.25
C PHE A 352 12.29 17.50 -17.72
N LEU A 353 12.31 18.42 -18.68
CA LEU A 353 11.10 18.89 -19.35
C LEU A 353 10.51 17.79 -20.26
N LEU A 354 9.94 16.77 -19.62
CA LEU A 354 8.81 16.04 -20.18
C LEU A 354 7.76 17.09 -20.49
N ASN A 355 7.45 17.32 -21.76
CA ASN A 355 6.66 18.47 -22.24
C ASN A 355 5.31 18.66 -21.53
N GLN A 356 4.82 17.64 -20.81
CA GLN A 356 3.53 17.64 -20.14
C GLN A 356 3.60 17.35 -18.64
N MET A 357 4.75 16.93 -18.10
CA MET A 357 4.86 16.61 -16.67
C MET A 357 5.51 17.78 -15.95
N GLU A 358 4.71 18.55 -15.23
CA GLU A 358 5.21 19.65 -14.40
C GLU A 358 5.93 19.10 -13.17
N ASN A 359 6.95 19.83 -12.72
CA ASN A 359 7.67 19.58 -11.48
C ASN A 359 8.31 18.18 -11.39
N VAL A 360 9.03 17.73 -12.43
CA VAL A 360 9.69 16.41 -12.42
C VAL A 360 10.84 16.36 -11.42
N GLU A 361 11.49 17.49 -11.14
CA GLU A 361 12.58 17.61 -10.16
C GLU A 361 12.14 17.26 -8.73
N LYS A 362 10.92 17.68 -8.35
CA LYS A 362 9.86 16.76 -7.88
C LYS A 362 10.27 15.39 -7.29
N PHE A 363 10.49 14.47 -8.22
CA PHE A 363 10.64 13.04 -7.97
C PHE A 363 11.91 12.69 -7.23
N LEU A 364 12.98 13.45 -7.41
CA LEU A 364 14.26 13.12 -6.79
C LEU A 364 14.14 13.18 -5.26
N TYR A 365 13.59 14.26 -4.72
CA TYR A 365 13.44 14.37 -3.27
C TYR A 365 12.36 13.43 -2.72
N LEU A 366 11.28 13.17 -3.47
CA LEU A 366 10.27 12.17 -3.09
C LEU A 366 10.91 10.78 -3.00
N PHE A 367 11.78 10.43 -3.94
CA PHE A 367 12.53 9.18 -3.93
C PHE A 367 13.58 9.13 -2.81
N LEU A 368 14.31 10.22 -2.56
CA LEU A 368 15.23 10.29 -1.43
C LEU A 368 14.50 10.13 -0.08
N ALA A 369 13.33 10.74 0.08
CA ALA A 369 12.49 10.56 1.25
C ALA A 369 12.00 9.11 1.38
N LEU A 370 11.59 8.48 0.27
CA LEU A 370 11.23 7.06 0.24
C LEU A 370 12.36 6.19 0.78
N VAL A 371 13.58 6.40 0.26
CA VAL A 371 14.78 5.67 0.67
C VAL A 371 15.09 5.92 2.14
N LEU A 372 15.00 7.18 2.60
CA LEU A 372 15.21 7.55 4.00
C LEU A 372 14.25 6.81 4.94
N PHE A 373 12.94 6.82 4.66
CA PHE A 373 11.97 6.13 5.50
C PHE A 373 12.11 4.62 5.50
N ASN A 374 12.45 4.01 4.35
CA ASN A 374 12.77 2.58 4.30
C ASN A 374 14.06 2.26 5.07
N TRP A 375 15.07 3.12 4.98
CA TRP A 375 16.33 2.96 5.73
C TRP A 375 16.14 3.05 7.24
N ILE A 376 15.33 4.02 7.71
CA ILE A 376 14.95 4.14 9.12
C ILE A 376 14.33 2.84 9.64
N GLN A 377 13.42 2.24 8.87
CA GLN A 377 12.78 0.96 9.22
C GLN A 377 13.73 -0.24 9.11
N TYR A 378 14.73 -0.18 8.22
CA TYR A 378 15.67 -1.27 7.97
C TYR A 378 16.76 -1.39 9.04
N VAL A 379 17.16 -0.26 9.66
CA VAL A 379 18.26 -0.22 10.66
C VAL A 379 17.75 0.31 12.02
N PRO A 380 16.84 -0.40 12.70
CA PRO A 380 16.22 0.09 13.93
C PRO A 380 17.21 0.27 15.08
N ASP A 381 18.30 -0.52 15.12
CA ASP A 381 19.30 -0.45 16.19
C ASP A 381 20.14 0.82 16.16
N PHE A 382 20.27 1.47 15.00
CA PHE A 382 20.93 2.77 14.90
C PHE A 382 20.21 3.82 15.76
N TRP A 383 18.88 3.83 15.71
CA TRP A 383 18.03 4.76 16.44
C TRP A 383 17.98 4.49 17.94
N LYS A 384 18.13 3.23 18.35
CA LYS A 384 18.20 2.86 19.78
C LYS A 384 19.30 3.61 20.54
N ARG A 385 20.41 3.96 19.87
CA ARG A 385 21.54 4.68 20.47
C ARG A 385 21.19 6.11 20.92
N PHE A 386 20.18 6.70 20.29
CA PHE A 386 19.76 8.08 20.54
C PHE A 386 18.61 8.20 21.55
N ARG A 387 18.01 7.08 21.96
CA ARG A 387 16.85 7.03 22.87
C ARG A 387 17.07 7.67 24.23
N LYS A 388 18.32 7.70 24.72
CA LYS A 388 18.69 8.43 25.96
C LYS A 388 18.42 9.95 25.88
N TYR A 389 18.29 10.50 24.67
CA TYR A 389 18.03 11.91 24.42
C TYR A 389 16.59 12.17 23.98
N ASP A 390 15.68 11.19 24.09
CA ASP A 390 14.28 11.30 23.66
C ASP A 390 13.57 12.59 24.11
N PRO A 391 13.71 13.07 25.37
CA PRO A 391 13.05 14.32 25.78
C PRO A 391 13.43 15.52 24.90
N TRP A 392 14.72 15.66 24.57
CA TRP A 392 15.22 16.77 23.75
C TRP A 392 14.96 16.55 22.27
N LEU A 393 15.23 15.33 21.80
CA LEU A 393 15.04 14.96 20.39
C LEU A 393 13.59 15.12 19.98
N LEU A 394 12.64 14.69 20.82
CA LEU A 394 11.22 14.79 20.49
C LEU A 394 10.78 16.26 20.37
N THR A 395 11.25 17.13 21.27
CA THR A 395 10.96 18.57 21.18
C THR A 395 11.55 19.18 19.91
N CYS A 396 12.82 18.90 19.61
CA CYS A 396 13.48 19.42 18.40
C CYS A 396 12.79 18.93 17.13
N VAL A 397 12.52 17.62 17.03
CA VAL A 397 11.84 17.01 15.87
C VAL A 397 10.42 17.55 15.73
N GLY A 398 9.69 17.73 16.82
CA GLY A 398 8.35 18.33 16.82
C GLY A 398 8.35 19.76 16.30
N VAL A 399 9.26 20.61 16.80
CA VAL A 399 9.40 22.01 16.34
C VAL A 399 9.75 22.04 14.85
N ILE A 400 10.76 21.29 14.41
CA ILE A 400 11.16 21.23 13.00
C ILE A 400 10.00 20.77 12.14
N SER A 401 9.24 19.77 12.60
CA SER A 401 8.09 19.23 11.86
C SER A 401 6.99 20.27 11.70
N ILE A 402 6.69 21.06 12.73
CA ILE A 402 5.71 22.17 12.63
C ILE A 402 6.16 23.20 11.59
N PHE A 403 7.43 23.59 11.60
CA PHE A 403 7.95 24.53 10.59
C PHE A 403 7.90 23.95 9.18
N LEU A 404 8.29 22.68 9.00
CA LEU A 404 8.21 22.02 7.70
C LEU A 404 6.77 21.94 7.19
N LEU A 405 5.83 21.56 8.06
CA LEU A 405 4.41 21.53 7.70
C LEU A 405 3.90 22.91 7.31
N ALA A 406 4.23 23.96 8.07
CA ALA A 406 3.80 25.32 7.77
C ALA A 406 4.39 25.87 6.46
N LEU A 407 5.60 25.45 6.08
CA LEU A 407 6.29 25.92 4.88
C LEU A 407 5.92 25.13 3.61
N PHE A 408 5.61 23.85 3.75
CA PHE A 408 5.51 22.91 2.62
C PHE A 408 4.17 22.16 2.54
N SER A 409 3.21 22.42 3.43
CA SER A 409 1.86 21.88 3.25
C SER A 409 1.22 22.53 2.03
N GLU A 410 1.18 21.80 0.92
CA GLU A 410 0.31 22.13 -0.23
C GLU A 410 -1.14 21.72 0.12
N ASP A 411 -2.15 22.45 -0.36
CA ASP A 411 -3.57 22.08 -0.17
C ASP A 411 -3.83 20.71 -0.82
N SER A 412 -3.88 19.66 -0.01
CA SER A 412 -3.97 18.28 -0.47
C SER A 412 -5.40 17.90 -0.84
N GLY A 413 -5.61 17.47 -2.10
CA GLY A 413 -6.85 16.84 -2.55
C GLY A 413 -7.20 15.54 -1.80
N ALA A 414 -8.43 15.06 -2.03
CA ALA A 414 -9.06 13.95 -1.29
C ALA A 414 -8.24 12.64 -1.19
N PHE A 415 -8.27 12.05 0.00
CA PHE A 415 -7.68 10.76 0.41
C PHE A 415 -7.99 9.57 -0.51
N ILE A 416 -6.99 8.72 -0.78
CA ILE A 416 -7.02 7.69 -1.84
C ILE A 416 -8.14 6.66 -1.63
N TYR A 417 -8.41 6.22 -0.41
CA TYR A 417 -9.44 5.22 -0.13
C TYR A 417 -10.87 5.77 -0.03
N TYR A 418 -11.07 7.10 -0.18
CA TYR A 418 -12.42 7.69 -0.29
C TYR A 418 -12.90 7.77 -1.76
N LYS A 419 -12.10 7.32 -2.73
CA LYS A 419 -12.47 7.31 -4.16
C LYS A 419 -13.04 5.97 -4.66
N PHE A 420 -13.46 5.07 -3.76
CA PHE A 420 -13.99 3.74 -4.11
C PHE A 420 -15.47 3.60 -3.85
#